data_AF-A0A067REL8-F1
#
_entry.id   AF-A0A067REL8-F1
#
_cell.length_a   1.000
_cell.length_b   1.000
_cell.length_c   1.000
_cell.angle_alpha   90.00
_cell.angle_beta   90.00
_cell.angle_gamma   90.00
#
_symmetry.space_group_name_H-M   'P 1'
#
loop_
_entity.id
_entity.type
_entity.pdbx_description
1 polymer ?
#
loop_
_entity_poly.entity_id
_entity_poly.type
_entity_poly.pdbx_seq_one_letter_code
_entity_poly.pdbx_strand_id
1 'polypeptide(L)'
;MCEHLFPCVLCQVHETDSLNPEQCANCTELIIEEVDDLFEEEGTNCVQFYGECRSEYQYLYNETSGIIIRTLRSLKCPLQLSFTPIIVAIIAFILALGIIALCIWKYITVRKDQLEFIKFKNEQAKAEWDVAASPLYIPPVTTFKNPTYNAVS
;
A
#
# COMPACT_ATOMS: atom_id res chain seq x y z
N MET A 1 26.96 -24.18 26.52
CA MET A 1 25.78 -24.75 27.18
C MET A 1 24.49 -24.28 26.53
N CYS A 2 24.28 -22.96 26.37
CA CYS A 2 23.09 -22.41 25.70
C CYS A 2 22.79 -23.11 24.36
N GLU A 3 23.74 -23.16 23.41
CA GLU A 3 23.52 -23.75 22.08
C GLU A 3 23.05 -25.22 22.07
N HIS A 4 23.42 -26.01 23.09
CA HIS A 4 23.03 -27.41 23.17
C HIS A 4 21.66 -27.61 23.83
N LEU A 5 21.25 -26.67 24.69
CA LEU A 5 19.94 -26.70 25.36
C LEU A 5 18.85 -26.07 24.49
N PHE A 6 19.22 -25.13 23.62
CA PHE A 6 18.28 -24.42 22.75
C PHE A 6 17.38 -25.33 21.89
N PRO A 7 17.88 -26.40 21.26
CA PRO A 7 17.06 -27.25 20.41
C PRO A 7 16.02 -28.05 21.21
N CYS A 8 16.34 -28.43 22.46
CA CYS A 8 15.39 -29.05 23.37
C CYS A 8 14.25 -28.09 23.75
N VAL A 9 14.58 -26.83 24.03
CA VAL A 9 13.60 -25.78 24.35
C VAL A 9 12.63 -25.56 23.18
N LEU A 10 13.16 -25.48 21.95
CA LEU A 10 12.35 -25.33 20.74
C LEU A 10 11.38 -26.49 20.51
N CYS A 11 11.84 -27.73 20.71
CA CYS A 11 10.99 -28.90 20.47
C CYS A 11 9.90 -29.07 21.54
N GLN A 12 10.24 -28.88 22.83
CA GLN A 12 9.29 -29.10 23.93
C GLN A 12 8.27 -27.96 24.09
N VAL A 13 8.68 -26.70 23.91
CA VAL A 13 7.81 -25.54 24.22
C VAL A 13 7.16 -24.95 22.97
N HIS A 14 7.90 -24.90 21.85
CA HIS A 14 7.43 -24.26 20.63
C HIS A 14 6.97 -25.26 19.56
N GLU A 15 6.90 -26.54 19.89
CA GLU A 15 6.47 -27.65 19.00
C GLU A 15 7.07 -27.54 17.59
N THR A 16 8.32 -27.09 17.52
CA THR A 16 9.01 -26.78 16.28
C THR A 16 9.80 -28.00 15.81
N ASP A 17 9.83 -28.25 14.49
CA ASP A 17 10.59 -29.35 13.85
C ASP A 17 12.13 -29.14 13.87
N SER A 18 12.69 -28.54 14.92
CA SER A 18 14.13 -28.30 15.04
C SER A 18 14.93 -29.60 15.27
N LEU A 19 14.31 -30.61 15.88
CA LEU A 19 14.91 -31.90 16.22
C LEU A 19 14.09 -33.09 15.70
N ASN A 20 14.78 -34.22 15.47
CA ASN A 20 14.11 -35.50 15.26
C ASN A 20 13.33 -35.93 16.52
N PRO A 21 12.23 -36.68 16.37
CA PRO A 21 11.38 -37.07 17.50
C PRO A 21 12.13 -37.87 18.58
N GLU A 22 13.10 -38.71 18.18
CA GLU A 22 13.92 -39.47 19.13
C GLU A 22 14.87 -38.58 19.95
N GLN A 23 15.43 -37.54 19.32
CA GLN A 23 16.34 -36.60 20.01
C GLN A 23 15.56 -35.70 20.95
N CYS A 24 14.34 -35.33 20.57
CA CYS A 24 13.45 -34.53 21.40
C CYS A 24 12.93 -35.31 22.63
N ALA A 25 12.74 -36.63 22.50
CA ALA A 25 12.40 -37.50 23.63
C ALA A 25 13.53 -37.59 24.67
N ASN A 26 14.78 -37.47 24.26
CA ASN A 26 15.92 -37.42 25.19
C ASN A 26 15.94 -36.12 26.02
N CYS A 27 15.29 -35.06 25.54
CA CYS A 27 15.17 -33.80 26.27
C CYS A 27 14.13 -33.85 27.40
N THR A 28 13.31 -34.91 27.49
CA THR A 28 12.26 -35.03 28.52
C THR A 28 12.83 -35.23 29.93
N GLU A 29 14.11 -35.60 30.06
CA GLU A 29 14.81 -35.64 31.35
C GLU A 29 15.11 -34.23 31.91
N LEU A 30 15.06 -33.19 31.07
CA LEU A 30 15.28 -31.80 31.49
C LEU A 30 13.99 -31.20 32.04
N ILE A 31 14.11 -30.50 33.17
CA ILE A 31 12.99 -29.76 33.76
C ILE A 31 12.88 -28.42 33.03
N ILE A 32 11.82 -28.25 32.25
CA ILE A 32 11.52 -27.00 31.54
C ILE A 32 10.30 -26.34 32.19
N GLU A 33 10.49 -25.12 32.67
CA GLU A 33 9.46 -24.27 33.26
C GLU A 33 9.12 -23.13 32.29
N GLU A 34 7.85 -23.03 31.91
CA GLU A 34 7.34 -21.87 31.17
C GLU A 34 7.04 -20.74 32.15
N VAL A 35 7.66 -19.59 31.93
CA VAL A 35 7.47 -18.39 32.76
C VAL A 35 7.02 -17.20 31.90
N ASP A 36 6.30 -16.26 32.51
CA ASP A 36 5.88 -15.03 31.83
C ASP A 36 7.02 -14.02 31.68
N ASP A 37 7.94 -14.00 32.66
CA ASP A 37 9.10 -13.11 32.70
C ASP A 37 10.35 -13.86 33.21
N LEU A 38 11.51 -13.51 32.66
CA LEU A 38 12.81 -14.03 33.09
C LEU A 38 13.47 -13.04 34.04
N PHE A 39 13.78 -13.49 35.26
CA PHE A 39 14.44 -12.67 36.27
C PHE A 39 15.97 -12.81 36.15
N GLU A 40 16.70 -11.70 36.02
CA GLU A 40 18.15 -11.72 35.80
C GLU A 40 18.96 -12.33 36.96
N GLU A 41 18.43 -12.33 38.19
CA GLU A 41 19.17 -12.70 39.39
C GLU A 41 19.24 -14.22 39.67
N GLU A 42 18.46 -15.04 38.96
CA GLU A 42 18.30 -16.46 39.32
C GLU A 42 19.05 -17.45 38.41
N GLY A 43 19.81 -17.02 37.40
CA GLY A 43 20.50 -17.96 36.50
C GLY A 43 21.20 -17.34 35.29
N THR A 44 21.71 -18.19 34.39
CA THR A 44 22.42 -17.72 33.19
C THR A 44 21.44 -17.45 32.06
N ASN A 45 21.36 -16.19 31.61
CA ASN A 45 20.53 -15.79 30.48
C ASN A 45 21.15 -16.22 29.14
N CYS A 46 20.34 -16.86 28.31
CA CYS A 46 20.66 -17.27 26.96
C CYS A 46 19.69 -16.59 25.99
N VAL A 47 20.23 -16.01 24.92
CA VAL A 47 19.44 -15.45 23.82
C VAL A 47 19.83 -16.18 22.55
N GLN A 48 18.85 -16.77 21.88
CA GLN A 48 19.04 -17.54 20.66
C GLN A 48 18.02 -17.16 19.60
N PHE A 49 18.35 -17.41 18.34
CA PHE A 49 17.51 -17.05 17.20
C PHE A 49 17.04 -18.31 16.46
N TYR A 50 15.74 -18.34 16.15
CA TYR A 50 15.14 -19.37 15.29
C TYR A 50 14.47 -18.67 14.10
N GLY A 51 15.11 -18.74 12.93
CA GLY A 51 14.72 -17.95 11.77
C GLY A 51 14.83 -16.45 12.07
N GLU A 52 13.71 -15.74 11.98
CA GLU A 52 13.63 -14.31 12.32
C GLU A 52 13.21 -14.07 13.78
N CYS A 53 12.87 -15.13 14.52
CA CYS A 53 12.36 -15.05 15.87
C CYS A 53 13.49 -15.05 16.91
N ARG A 54 13.33 -14.24 17.96
CA ARG A 54 14.20 -14.26 19.13
C ARG A 54 13.55 -15.10 20.24
N SER A 55 14.32 -16.06 20.76
CA SER A 55 13.99 -16.83 21.95
C SER A 55 14.93 -16.45 23.09
N GLU A 56 14.35 -16.17 24.25
CA GLU A 56 15.07 -15.85 25.47
C GLU A 56 14.73 -16.94 26.49
N TYR A 57 15.75 -17.50 27.13
CA TYR A 57 15.59 -18.50 28.17
C TYR A 57 16.76 -18.42 29.15
N GLN A 58 16.55 -18.90 30.36
CA GLN A 58 17.52 -18.94 31.43
C GLN A 58 17.71 -20.40 31.84
N TYR A 59 18.94 -20.80 32.15
CA TYR A 59 19.17 -22.09 32.81
C TYR A 59 19.79 -21.88 34.19
N LEU A 60 19.34 -22.71 35.12
CA LEU A 60 19.76 -22.77 36.51
C LEU A 60 20.41 -24.12 36.77
N TYR A 61 21.42 -24.15 37.63
CA TYR A 61 22.01 -25.39 38.11
C TYR A 61 21.57 -25.62 39.55
N ASN A 62 20.84 -26.71 39.78
CA ASN A 62 20.43 -27.14 41.11
C ASN A 62 21.19 -28.43 41.48
N GLU A 63 21.83 -28.45 42.65
CA GLU A 63 22.63 -29.61 43.09
C GLU A 63 21.81 -30.89 43.24
N THR A 64 20.48 -30.78 43.43
CA THR A 64 19.60 -31.92 43.71
C THR A 64 18.84 -32.40 42.48
N SER A 65 18.46 -31.48 41.59
CA SER A 65 17.56 -31.73 40.46
C SER A 65 18.21 -31.48 39.09
N GLY A 66 19.51 -31.16 39.05
CA GLY A 66 20.25 -30.96 37.81
C GLY A 66 19.98 -29.61 37.17
N ILE A 67 19.90 -29.58 35.85
CA ILE A 67 19.71 -28.35 35.07
C ILE A 67 18.21 -28.08 34.94
N ILE A 68 17.79 -26.89 35.39
CA ILE A 68 16.42 -26.39 35.22
C ILE A 68 16.46 -25.29 34.16
N ILE A 69 15.55 -25.34 33.21
CA ILE A 69 15.46 -24.35 32.12
C ILE A 69 14.16 -23.57 32.29
N ARG A 70 14.26 -22.25 32.38
CA ARG A 70 13.11 -21.35 32.34
C ARG A 70 13.06 -20.66 30.99
N THR A 71 11.93 -20.73 30.31
CA THR A 71 11.77 -20.11 29.01
C THR A 71 10.44 -19.39 28.91
N LEU A 72 10.38 -18.38 28.05
CA LEU A 72 9.15 -17.69 27.74
C LEU A 72 8.25 -18.59 26.89
N ARG A 73 6.96 -18.58 27.20
CA ARG A 73 5.95 -19.34 26.45
C ARG A 73 5.88 -18.97 24.97
N SER A 74 6.18 -17.72 24.62
CA SER A 74 6.10 -17.22 23.25
C SER A 74 7.44 -16.73 22.71
N LEU A 75 7.75 -17.12 21.47
CA LEU A 75 8.85 -16.55 20.69
C LEU A 75 8.56 -15.09 20.37
N LYS A 76 9.54 -14.21 20.60
CA LYS A 76 9.48 -12.83 20.13
C LYS A 76 9.84 -12.80 18.65
N CYS A 77 8.87 -13.08 17.80
CA CYS A 77 9.01 -12.98 16.35
C CYS A 77 8.66 -11.56 15.89
N PRO A 78 9.45 -10.94 14.98
CA PRO A 78 8.96 -9.81 14.22
C PRO A 78 7.75 -10.29 13.42
N LEU A 79 6.67 -9.52 13.46
CA LEU A 79 5.48 -9.85 12.69
C LEU A 79 5.88 -9.86 11.21
N GLN A 80 5.77 -11.02 10.55
CA GLN A 80 5.90 -11.12 9.10
C GLN A 80 4.65 -10.51 8.46
N LEU A 81 4.54 -9.18 8.56
CA LEU A 81 3.58 -8.39 7.82
C LEU A 81 3.94 -8.54 6.35
N SER A 82 3.23 -9.44 5.65
CA SER A 82 3.34 -9.53 4.20
C SER A 82 3.12 -8.13 3.61
N PHE A 83 4.11 -7.63 2.87
CA PHE A 83 4.06 -6.27 2.32
C PHE A 83 3.07 -6.14 1.14
N THR A 84 2.67 -7.25 0.55
CA THR A 84 1.75 -7.35 -0.59
C THR A 84 0.45 -6.56 -0.40
N PRO A 85 -0.36 -6.76 0.67
CA PRO A 85 -1.58 -6.00 0.88
C PRO A 85 -1.36 -4.49 1.01
N ILE A 86 -0.28 -4.07 1.66
CA ILE A 86 0.06 -2.66 1.86
C ILE A 86 0.34 -1.98 0.52
N ILE A 87 1.13 -2.64 -0.33
CA ILE A 87 1.49 -2.11 -1.65
C ILE A 87 0.24 -1.96 -2.53
N VAL A 88 -0.66 -2.95 -2.54
CA VAL A 88 -1.91 -2.89 -3.31
C VAL A 88 -2.80 -1.74 -2.85
N ALA A 89 -2.92 -1.53 -1.53
CA ALA A 89 -3.72 -0.44 -0.98
C ALA A 89 -3.19 0.95 -1.40
N ILE A 90 -1.87 1.14 -1.37
CA ILE A 90 -1.25 2.41 -1.75
C ILE A 90 -1.48 2.71 -3.23
N ILE A 91 -1.29 1.72 -4.12
CA ILE A 91 -1.51 1.88 -5.56
C ILE A 91 -2.98 2.24 -5.84
N ALA A 92 -3.92 1.51 -5.24
CA ALA A 92 -5.34 1.79 -5.40
C ALA A 92 -5.71 3.21 -4.94
N PHE A 93 -5.13 3.68 -3.84
CA PHE A 93 -5.36 5.02 -3.32
C PHE A 93 -4.83 6.11 -4.26
N ILE A 94 -3.61 5.96 -4.79
CA ILE A 94 -3.02 6.92 -5.73
C ILE A 94 -3.85 6.99 -7.02
N LEU A 95 -4.26 5.84 -7.56
CA LEU A 95 -5.12 5.78 -8.74
C LEU A 95 -6.48 6.46 -8.48
N ALA A 96 -7.09 6.21 -7.32
CA ALA A 96 -8.35 6.85 -6.95
C ALA A 96 -8.22 8.38 -6.86
N LEU A 97 -7.16 8.89 -6.22
CA LEU A 97 -6.90 10.32 -6.15
C LEU A 97 -6.69 10.94 -7.53
N GLY A 98 -5.95 10.26 -8.42
CA GLY A 98 -5.76 10.68 -9.80
C GLY A 98 -7.09 10.79 -10.56
N ILE A 99 -7.95 9.78 -10.43
CA ILE A 99 -9.28 9.79 -11.05
C ILE A 99 -10.14 10.93 -10.49
N ILE A 100 -10.15 11.14 -9.18
CA ILE A 100 -10.91 12.24 -8.55
C ILE A 100 -10.46 13.60 -9.08
N ALA A 101 -9.14 13.84 -9.15
CA ALA A 101 -8.60 15.08 -9.69
C ALA A 101 -8.97 15.28 -11.16
N LEU A 102 -8.91 14.23 -11.97
CA LEU A 102 -9.34 14.26 -13.38
C LEU A 102 -10.84 14.53 -13.52
N CYS A 103 -11.68 13.92 -12.68
CA CYS A 103 -13.12 14.17 -12.67
C CYS A 103 -13.44 15.62 -12.33
N ILE A 104 -12.80 16.19 -11.30
CA ILE A 104 -12.98 17.59 -10.91
C ILE A 104 -12.51 18.52 -12.03
N TRP A 105 -11.31 18.29 -12.57
CA TRP A 105 -10.77 19.08 -13.67
C TRP A 105 -11.68 19.04 -14.89
N LYS A 106 -12.12 17.83 -15.30
CA LYS A 106 -13.01 17.66 -16.45
C LYS A 106 -14.35 18.34 -16.22
N TYR A 107 -14.92 18.24 -15.02
CA TYR A 107 -16.17 18.91 -14.67
C TYR A 107 -16.05 20.43 -14.80
N ILE A 108 -14.99 21.03 -14.26
CA ILE A 108 -14.74 22.47 -14.34
C ILE A 108 -14.56 22.90 -15.81
N THR A 109 -13.75 22.18 -16.59
CA THR A 109 -13.49 22.51 -17.99
C THR A 109 -14.76 22.45 -18.83
N VAL A 110 -15.55 21.38 -18.71
CA VAL A 110 -16.81 21.24 -19.48
C VAL A 110 -17.80 22.37 -19.17
N ARG A 111 -17.90 22.80 -17.90
CA ARG A 111 -18.75 23.93 -17.53
C ARG A 111 -18.27 25.25 -18.13
N LYS A 112 -16.96 25.50 -18.16
CA LYS A 112 -16.40 26.70 -18.79
C LYS A 112 -16.64 26.71 -20.30
N ASP A 113 -16.38 25.60 -20.96
CA ASP A 113 -16.63 25.45 -22.40
C ASP A 113 -18.09 25.73 -22.76
N GLN A 114 -19.04 25.23 -21.96
CA GLN A 114 -20.47 25.49 -22.18
C GLN A 114 -20.84 26.97 -22.03
N LEU A 115 -20.27 27.66 -21.04
CA LEU A 115 -20.54 29.09 -20.81
C LEU A 115 -19.95 29.97 -21.92
N GLU A 116 -18.74 29.67 -22.37
CA GLU A 116 -18.10 30.38 -23.47
C GLU A 116 -18.83 30.14 -24.80
N PHE A 117 -19.30 28.91 -25.03
CA PHE A 117 -20.08 28.58 -26.21
C PHE A 117 -21.41 29.35 -26.30
N ILE A 118 -22.11 29.51 -25.17
CA ILE A 118 -23.36 30.30 -25.12
C ILE A 118 -23.06 31.78 -25.43
N LYS A 119 -21.99 32.34 -24.86
CA LYS A 119 -21.58 33.73 -25.16
C LYS A 119 -21.26 33.92 -26.63
N PHE A 120 -20.49 33.01 -27.22
CA PHE A 120 -20.12 33.07 -28.63
C PHE A 120 -21.34 33.02 -29.57
N LYS A 121 -22.32 32.15 -29.28
CA LYS A 121 -23.57 32.10 -30.06
C LYS A 121 -24.39 33.37 -29.94
N ASN A 122 -24.46 33.97 -28.75
CA ASN A 122 -25.16 35.23 -28.55
C ASN A 122 -24.49 36.39 -29.30
N GLU A 123 -23.14 36.41 -29.36
CA GLU A 123 -22.40 37.40 -30.14
C GLU A 123 -22.62 37.23 -31.65
N GLN A 124 -22.62 35.99 -32.17
CA GLN A 124 -22.96 35.75 -33.59
C GLN A 124 -24.38 36.17 -33.94
N ALA A 125 -25.38 35.78 -33.13
CA ALA A 125 -26.78 36.14 -33.39
C ALA A 125 -26.99 37.66 -33.34
N LYS A 126 -26.27 38.37 -32.44
CA LYS A 126 -26.28 39.82 -32.39
C LYS A 126 -25.57 40.45 -33.60
N ALA A 127 -24.44 39.89 -34.05
CA ALA A 127 -23.74 40.37 -35.24
C ALA A 127 -24.57 40.20 -36.52
N GLU A 128 -25.28 39.07 -36.69
CA GLU A 128 -26.23 38.86 -37.78
C GLU A 128 -27.40 39.86 -37.73
N TRP A 129 -27.94 40.12 -36.54
CA TRP A 129 -29.00 41.10 -36.34
C TRP A 129 -28.54 42.55 -36.60
N ASP A 130 -27.37 42.95 -36.11
CA ASP A 130 -26.82 44.31 -36.32
C ASP A 130 -26.51 44.58 -37.80
N VAL A 131 -26.15 43.55 -38.57
CA VAL A 131 -26.00 43.61 -40.04
C VAL A 131 -27.35 43.79 -40.74
N ALA A 132 -28.40 43.12 -40.27
CA ALA A 132 -29.75 43.19 -40.86
C ALA A 132 -30.54 44.45 -40.47
N ALA A 133 -30.29 45.01 -39.28
CA ALA A 133 -31.02 46.16 -38.74
C ALA A 133 -30.42 47.52 -39.14
N SER A 134 -29.19 47.56 -39.66
CA SER A 134 -28.53 48.81 -40.04
C SER A 134 -28.78 49.16 -41.51
N PRO A 135 -29.48 50.28 -41.81
CA PRO A 135 -29.78 50.69 -43.19
C PRO A 135 -28.55 51.15 -44.00
N LEU A 136 -27.34 51.07 -43.43
CA LEU A 136 -26.06 51.43 -44.05
C LEU A 136 -25.17 50.20 -44.38
N TYR A 137 -25.64 48.97 -44.16
CA TYR A 137 -24.85 47.78 -44.47
C TYR A 137 -24.78 47.53 -45.98
N ILE A 138 -23.56 47.60 -46.53
CA ILE A 138 -23.26 47.29 -47.94
C ILE A 138 -22.50 45.96 -47.95
N PRO A 139 -23.02 44.89 -48.57
CA PRO A 139 -22.32 43.62 -48.61
C PRO A 139 -21.03 43.74 -49.44
N PRO A 140 -19.90 43.15 -49.02
CA PRO A 140 -18.61 43.27 -49.69
C PRO A 140 -18.52 42.49 -51.03
N VAL A 141 -19.64 42.08 -51.61
CA VAL A 141 -19.69 41.40 -52.92
C VAL A 141 -20.07 42.39 -54.01
N THR A 142 -19.07 42.98 -54.66
CA THR A 142 -19.28 43.71 -55.91
C THR A 142 -19.53 42.70 -57.03
N THR A 143 -20.79 42.44 -57.35
CA THR A 143 -21.14 41.61 -58.52
C THR A 143 -20.83 42.40 -59.79
N PHE A 144 -19.63 42.22 -60.35
CA PHE A 144 -19.25 42.81 -61.62
C PHE A 144 -19.89 41.98 -62.75
N LYS A 145 -20.97 42.49 -63.34
CA LYS A 145 -21.53 41.89 -64.57
C LYS A 145 -20.58 42.18 -65.72
N ASN A 146 -19.84 41.16 -66.16
CA ASN A 146 -18.96 41.24 -67.31
C ASN A 146 -19.80 41.23 -68.62
N PRO A 147 -19.82 42.34 -69.40
CA PRO A 147 -20.63 42.44 -70.61
C PRO A 147 -20.20 41.49 -71.75
N THR A 148 -18.99 40.93 -71.68
CA THR A 148 -18.40 40.16 -72.79
C THR A 148 -18.99 38.76 -72.94
N TYR A 149 -19.73 38.25 -71.96
CA TYR A 149 -20.25 36.86 -71.96
C TYR A 149 -21.60 36.67 -72.66
N ASN A 150 -22.26 37.74 -73.11
CA ASN A 150 -23.56 37.64 -73.80
C ASN A 150 -23.48 37.79 -75.34
N ALA A 151 -22.27 37.77 -75.91
CA ALA A 151 -22.07 37.99 -77.34
C ALA A 151 -21.17 36.92 -77.97
N VAL A 152 -21.42 35.63 -77.72
CA VAL A 152 -20.98 34.56 -78.63
C VAL A 152 -22.03 33.45 -78.65
N SER A 153 -22.96 33.56 -79.60
CA SER A 153 -23.72 32.45 -80.17
C SER A 153 -23.77 32.67 -81.67
#